data_AF-A0A2E0X7U3-F1
#
_entry.id   AF-A0A2E0X7U3-F1
#
_cell.length_a   1.000
_cell.length_b   1.000
_cell.length_c   1.000
_cell.angle_alpha   90.00
_cell.angle_beta   90.00
_cell.angle_gamma   90.00
#
_symmetry.space_group_name_H-M   'P 1'
#
loop_
_entity.id
_entity.type
_entity.pdbx_description
1 polymer ?
#
loop_
_entity_poly.entity_id
_entity_poly.type
_entity_poly.pdbx_seq_one_letter_code
_entity_poly.pdbx_strand_id
1 'polypeptide(L)'
;MNARDRLRLPHSCGYLWAARAAAVILALFVLALAIGHGGLPSLAEQPWSVRVIFLGGAVVFAGYAIGWRAPAVGGWIGLAGLAVMNAGEWAANGRPLGGVFPLLAVPCVLYLIGAWLVRRHGPGCPVD
;
A
#
# COMPACT_ATOMS: atom_id res chain seq x y z
N MET A 1 -28.34 -4.50 -23.62
CA MET A 1 -27.28 -3.78 -22.88
C MET A 1 -27.84 -2.44 -22.42
N ASN A 2 -27.97 -2.24 -21.11
CA ASN A 2 -28.67 -1.09 -20.53
C ASN A 2 -27.71 0.11 -20.38
N ALA A 3 -28.19 1.35 -20.54
CA ALA A 3 -27.33 2.54 -20.49
C ALA A 3 -26.61 2.73 -19.13
N ARG A 4 -27.16 2.13 -18.06
CA ARG A 4 -26.55 2.09 -16.71
C ARG A 4 -25.28 1.23 -16.63
N ASP A 5 -25.10 0.28 -17.54
CA ASP A 5 -23.93 -0.61 -17.54
C ASP A 5 -22.68 0.12 -18.07
N ARG A 6 -22.85 1.11 -18.94
CA ARG A 6 -21.73 1.87 -19.54
C ARG A 6 -21.07 2.85 -18.56
N LEU A 7 -21.80 3.39 -17.59
CA LEU A 7 -21.27 4.32 -16.58
C LEU A 7 -20.51 3.63 -15.44
N ARG A 8 -20.73 2.34 -15.20
CA ARG A 8 -20.09 1.59 -14.10
C ARG A 8 -18.70 1.03 -14.46
N LEU A 9 -18.44 0.80 -15.75
CA LEU A 9 -17.17 0.29 -16.29
C LEU A 9 -15.95 1.20 -16.06
N PRO A 10 -16.02 2.55 -16.17
CA PRO A 10 -14.84 3.40 -15.97
C PRO A 10 -14.41 3.49 -14.49
N HIS A 11 -15.30 3.25 -13.53
CA HIS A 11 -15.02 3.51 -12.12
C HIS A 11 -14.08 2.47 -11.52
N SER A 12 -14.30 1.18 -11.79
CA SER A 12 -13.43 0.10 -11.30
C SER A 12 -11.99 0.24 -11.79
N CYS A 13 -11.80 0.68 -13.04
CA CYS A 13 -10.48 0.95 -13.57
C CYS A 13 -9.84 2.21 -12.97
N GLY A 14 -10.64 3.23 -12.69
CA GLY A 14 -10.20 4.42 -11.96
C GLY A 14 -9.60 4.10 -10.59
N TYR A 15 -10.21 3.18 -9.82
CA TYR A 15 -9.67 2.79 -8.50
C TYR A 15 -8.32 2.06 -8.59
N LEU A 16 -8.14 1.16 -9.55
CA LEU A 16 -6.88 0.43 -9.72
C LEU A 16 -5.75 1.35 -10.19
N TRP A 17 -6.03 2.26 -11.13
CA TRP A 17 -5.05 3.26 -11.56
C TRP A 17 -4.73 4.26 -10.45
N ALA A 18 -5.72 4.71 -9.69
CA ALA A 18 -5.51 5.54 -8.51
C ALA A 18 -4.66 4.82 -7.45
N ALA A 19 -4.90 3.52 -7.22
CA ALA A 19 -4.08 2.70 -6.32
C ALA A 19 -2.62 2.64 -6.78
N ARG A 20 -2.39 2.37 -8.06
CA ARG A 20 -1.06 2.32 -8.67
C ARG A 20 -0.33 3.67 -8.58
N ALA A 21 -1.02 4.76 -8.94
CA ALA A 21 -0.48 6.11 -8.85
C ALA A 21 -0.12 6.47 -7.39
N ALA A 22 -1.03 6.22 -6.44
CA ALA A 22 -0.79 6.45 -5.02
C ALA A 22 0.37 5.61 -4.49
N ALA A 23 0.48 4.34 -4.90
CA ALA A 23 1.57 3.45 -4.51
C ALA A 23 2.93 3.98 -4.98
N VAL A 24 3.02 4.42 -6.24
CA VAL A 24 4.24 5.00 -6.80
C VAL A 24 4.58 6.31 -6.11
N ILE A 25 3.62 7.23 -5.95
CA ILE A 25 3.83 8.52 -5.30
C ILE A 25 4.33 8.33 -3.86
N LEU A 26 3.69 7.46 -3.07
CA LEU A 26 4.10 7.21 -1.69
C LEU A 26 5.44 6.50 -1.61
N ALA A 27 5.74 5.55 -2.50
CA ALA A 27 7.04 4.90 -2.55
C ALA A 27 8.15 5.90 -2.87
N LEU A 28 7.95 6.76 -3.87
CA LEU A 28 8.91 7.82 -4.21
C LEU A 28 9.05 8.85 -3.09
N PHE A 29 7.95 9.22 -2.43
CA PHE A 29 7.99 10.14 -1.29
C PHE A 29 8.81 9.57 -0.13
N VAL A 30 8.57 8.30 0.26
CA VAL A 30 9.37 7.65 1.32
C VAL A 30 10.83 7.50 0.91
N LEU A 31 11.10 7.16 -0.35
CA LEU A 31 12.47 7.09 -0.88
C LEU A 31 13.16 8.45 -0.83
N ALA A 32 12.47 9.53 -1.19
CA ALA A 32 13.00 10.88 -1.12
C ALA A 32 13.32 11.30 0.31
N LEU A 33 12.48 10.94 1.30
CA LEU A 33 12.77 11.17 2.71
C LEU A 33 14.00 10.38 3.18
N ALA A 34 14.13 9.12 2.76
CA ALA A 34 15.29 8.29 3.10
C ALA A 34 16.59 8.88 2.53
N ILE A 35 16.57 9.34 1.28
CA ILE A 35 17.73 9.99 0.65
C ILE A 35 18.04 11.34 1.33
N GLY A 36 17.02 12.14 1.60
CA GLY A 36 17.17 13.46 2.24
C GLY A 36 17.76 13.41 3.65
N HIS A 37 17.59 12.30 4.38
CA HIS A 37 18.17 12.07 5.69
C HIS A 37 19.58 11.46 5.68
N GLY A 38 20.24 11.37 4.52
CA GLY A 38 21.59 10.82 4.40
C GLY A 38 21.63 9.30 4.19
N GLY A 39 20.51 8.69 3.81
CA GLY A 39 20.40 7.27 3.48
C GLY A 39 19.69 6.44 4.54
N LEU A 40 19.61 5.14 4.28
CA LEU A 40 19.05 4.17 5.22
C LEU A 40 20.08 3.90 6.34
N PRO A 41 19.70 4.06 7.63
CA PRO A 41 20.59 3.72 8.73
C PRO A 41 20.92 2.21 8.71
N SER A 42 22.11 1.85 9.21
CA SER A 42 22.52 0.45 9.34
C SER A 42 21.53 -0.32 10.21
N LEU A 43 20.74 -1.22 9.60
CA LEU A 43 19.74 -2.04 10.30
C LEU A 43 20.35 -2.89 11.43
N ALA A 44 21.63 -3.26 11.31
CA ALA A 44 22.34 -4.07 12.29
C ALA A 44 22.63 -3.33 13.60
N GLU A 45 22.68 -2.00 13.57
CA GLU A 45 22.98 -1.14 14.72
C GLU A 45 21.71 -0.55 15.35
N GLN A 46 20.58 -0.63 14.65
CA GLN A 46 19.32 -0.08 15.12
C GLN A 46 18.68 -0.95 16.22
N PRO A 47 17.91 -0.35 17.14
CA PRO A 47 17.07 -1.08 18.10
C PRO A 47 16.12 -2.06 17.41
N TRP A 48 15.76 -3.14 18.10
CA TRP A 48 14.85 -4.16 17.57
C TRP A 48 13.55 -3.58 17.02
N SER A 49 12.94 -2.64 17.73
CA SER A 49 11.71 -1.96 17.32
C SER A 49 11.83 -1.27 15.96
N VAL A 50 12.94 -0.58 15.73
CA VAL A 50 13.24 0.11 14.47
C VAL A 50 13.37 -0.91 13.33
N ARG A 51 14.02 -2.05 13.57
CA ARG A 51 14.13 -3.13 12.55
C ARG A 51 12.77 -3.68 12.16
N VAL A 52 11.86 -3.87 13.12
CA VAL A 52 10.49 -4.34 12.86
C VAL A 52 9.72 -3.32 12.01
N ILE A 53 9.88 -2.03 12.29
CA ILE A 53 9.26 -0.95 11.50
C ILE A 53 9.78 -0.97 10.06
N PHE A 54 11.10 -1.09 9.85
CA PHE A 54 11.67 -1.20 8.49
C PHE A 54 11.22 -2.46 7.76
N LEU A 55 11.16 -3.60 8.45
CA LEU A 55 10.65 -4.85 7.89
C LEU A 55 9.18 -4.71 7.46
N GLY A 56 8.34 -4.13 8.32
CA GLY A 56 6.94 -3.85 7.98
C GLY A 56 6.83 -2.90 6.77
N GLY A 57 7.67 -1.88 6.69
CA GLY A 57 7.75 -0.99 5.53
C GLY A 57 8.14 -1.73 4.24
N ALA A 58 9.12 -2.63 4.30
CA ALA A 58 9.49 -3.47 3.15
C ALA A 58 8.32 -4.36 2.69
N VAL A 59 7.55 -4.92 3.64
CA VAL A 59 6.34 -5.70 3.34
C VAL A 59 5.26 -4.82 2.69
N VAL A 60 5.08 -3.57 3.15
CA VAL A 60 4.18 -2.60 2.51
C VAL A 60 4.55 -2.40 1.03
N PHE A 61 5.82 -2.10 0.74
CA PHE A 61 6.28 -1.88 -0.63
C PHE A 61 6.23 -3.14 -1.49
N ALA A 62 6.48 -4.31 -0.92
CA ALA A 62 6.25 -5.59 -1.60
C ALA A 62 4.76 -5.74 -1.96
N GLY A 63 3.85 -5.39 -1.04
CA GLY A 63 2.42 -5.34 -1.30
C GLY A 63 2.06 -4.40 -2.46
N TYR A 64 2.70 -3.23 -2.54
CA TYR A 64 2.50 -2.29 -3.65
C TYR A 64 2.91 -2.88 -4.99
N ALA A 65 4.07 -3.54 -5.05
CA ALA A 65 4.59 -4.18 -6.26
C ALA A 65 3.72 -5.37 -6.68
N ILE A 66 3.33 -6.23 -5.73
CA ILE A 66 2.43 -7.36 -5.99
C ILE A 66 1.04 -6.87 -6.44
N GLY A 67 0.55 -5.77 -5.85
CA GLY A 67 -0.72 -5.14 -6.18
C GLY A 67 -0.83 -4.72 -7.64
N TRP A 68 0.30 -4.53 -8.32
CA TRP A 68 0.33 -4.20 -9.75
C TRP A 68 -0.35 -5.28 -10.62
N ARG A 69 -0.07 -6.56 -10.32
CA ARG A 69 -0.63 -7.72 -11.04
C ARG A 69 -1.74 -8.43 -10.27
N ALA A 70 -1.68 -8.41 -8.94
CA ALA A 70 -2.64 -9.07 -8.07
C ALA A 70 -3.17 -8.07 -7.01
N PRO A 71 -4.10 -7.16 -7.39
CA PRO A 71 -4.56 -6.07 -6.51
C PRO A 71 -5.04 -6.56 -5.14
N ALA A 72 -5.87 -7.61 -5.09
CA ALA A 72 -6.37 -8.16 -3.83
C ALA A 72 -5.23 -8.64 -2.92
N VAL A 73 -4.27 -9.38 -3.48
CA VAL A 73 -3.15 -9.96 -2.73
C VAL A 73 -2.22 -8.84 -2.26
N GLY A 74 -1.86 -7.91 -3.15
CA GLY A 74 -1.01 -6.78 -2.82
C GLY A 74 -1.60 -5.85 -1.76
N GLY A 75 -2.91 -5.60 -1.83
CA GLY A 75 -3.63 -4.83 -0.82
C GLY A 75 -3.54 -5.48 0.57
N TRP A 76 -3.81 -6.79 0.67
CA TRP A 76 -3.71 -7.50 1.95
C TRP A 76 -2.28 -7.59 2.49
N ILE A 77 -1.30 -7.90 1.63
CA ILE A 77 0.12 -7.93 2.02
C ILE A 77 0.55 -6.55 2.54
N GLY A 78 0.17 -5.48 1.85
CA GLY A 78 0.54 -4.14 2.28
C GLY A 78 -0.11 -3.73 3.61
N LEU A 79 -1.38 -4.08 3.85
CA LEU A 79 -2.01 -3.88 5.16
C LEU A 79 -1.36 -4.72 6.26
N ALA A 80 -0.95 -5.96 5.97
CA ALA A 80 -0.23 -6.80 6.91
C ALA A 80 1.13 -6.18 7.28
N GLY A 81 1.86 -5.64 6.30
CA GLY A 81 3.08 -4.87 6.53
C GLY A 81 2.84 -3.68 7.46
N LEU A 82 1.80 -2.88 7.21
CA LEU A 82 1.45 -1.73 8.04
C LEU A 82 1.04 -2.13 9.46
N ALA A 83 0.37 -3.28 9.62
CA ALA A 83 0.04 -3.84 10.93
C ALA A 83 1.30 -4.25 11.70
N VAL A 84 2.29 -4.86 11.02
CA VAL A 84 3.60 -5.17 11.62
C VAL A 84 4.32 -3.89 12.07
N MET A 85 4.31 -2.84 11.25
CA MET A 85 4.91 -1.56 11.64
C MET A 85 4.24 -0.99 12.90
N ASN A 86 2.91 -0.99 12.96
CA ASN A 86 2.18 -0.51 14.14
C ASN A 86 2.43 -1.37 15.37
N ALA A 87 2.52 -2.69 15.23
CA ALA A 87 2.86 -3.58 16.33
C ALA A 87 4.27 -3.29 16.88
N GLY A 88 5.23 -3.03 16.00
CA GLY A 88 6.59 -2.63 16.38
C GLY A 88 6.64 -1.30 17.13
N GLU A 89 5.91 -0.29 16.64
CA GLU A 89 5.80 1.02 17.30
C GLU A 89 5.09 0.93 18.65
N TRP A 90 3.99 0.18 18.72
CA TRP A 90 3.24 0.00 19.96
C TRP A 90 4.07 -0.72 21.03
N ALA A 91 4.83 -1.75 20.63
CA ALA A 91 5.72 -2.47 21.53
C ALA A 91 6.85 -1.58 22.08
N ALA A 92 7.30 -0.59 21.32
CA ALA A 92 8.40 0.29 21.70
C ALA A 92 7.95 1.53 22.48
N ASN A 93 6.84 2.15 22.05
CA ASN A 93 6.44 3.50 22.45
C ASN A 93 5.03 3.55 23.05
N GLY A 94 4.32 2.43 23.15
CA GLY A 94 2.98 2.34 23.74
C GLY A 94 1.88 3.09 22.98
N ARG A 95 2.13 3.42 21.71
CA ARG A 95 1.22 4.20 20.85
C ARG A 95 1.27 3.70 19.40
N PRO A 96 0.25 3.96 18.58
CA PRO A 96 0.28 3.60 17.17
C PRO A 96 1.15 4.58 16.37
N LEU A 97 1.51 4.19 15.14
CA LEU A 97 2.24 5.05 14.23
C LEU A 97 1.39 6.26 13.82
N GLY A 98 1.89 7.46 14.12
CA GLY A 98 1.26 8.73 13.76
C GLY A 98 1.77 9.32 12.44
N GLY A 99 1.26 10.49 12.07
CA GLY A 99 1.77 11.29 10.95
C GLY A 99 1.49 10.67 9.58
N VAL A 100 2.55 10.45 8.79
CA VAL A 100 2.45 9.97 7.39
C VAL A 100 2.22 8.46 7.28
N PHE A 101 2.51 7.68 8.33
CA PHE A 101 2.43 6.22 8.26
C PHE A 101 1.03 5.66 7.93
N PRO A 102 -0.08 6.20 8.48
CA PRO A 102 -1.42 5.80 8.05
C PRO A 102 -1.70 6.04 6.54
N LEU A 103 -1.03 7.01 5.90
CA LEU A 103 -1.20 7.25 4.47
C LEU A 103 -0.66 6.09 3.62
N LEU A 104 0.23 5.25 4.16
CA LEU A 104 0.68 4.03 3.50
C LEU A 104 -0.47 3.01 3.30
N ALA A 105 -1.57 3.13 4.05
CA ALA A 105 -2.75 2.28 3.84
C ALA A 105 -3.52 2.63 2.56
N VAL A 106 -3.43 3.87 2.06
CA VAL A 106 -4.24 4.39 0.96
C VAL A 106 -4.18 3.51 -0.29
N PRO A 107 -3.00 3.24 -0.88
CA PRO A 107 -2.91 2.37 -2.07
C PRO A 107 -3.40 0.95 -1.78
N CYS A 108 -3.15 0.40 -0.59
CA CYS A 108 -3.63 -0.93 -0.21
C CYS A 108 -5.15 -1.01 -0.20
N VAL A 109 -5.81 -0.03 0.42
CA VAL A 109 -7.28 0.05 0.47
C VAL A 109 -7.85 0.25 -0.93
N LEU A 110 -7.25 1.12 -1.75
CA LEU A 110 -7.67 1.32 -3.14
C LEU A 110 -7.51 0.05 -3.98
N TYR A 111 -6.43 -0.72 -3.79
CA TYR A 111 -6.26 -2.01 -4.44
C TYR A 111 -7.37 -3.01 -4.04
N LEU A 112 -7.73 -3.08 -2.76
CA LEU A 112 -8.80 -3.95 -2.28
C LEU A 112 -10.17 -3.54 -2.81
N ILE A 113 -10.48 -2.25 -2.81
CA ILE A 113 -11.73 -1.70 -3.36
C ILE A 113 -11.80 -1.99 -4.87
N GLY A 114 -10.73 -1.69 -5.61
CA GLY A 114 -10.64 -1.98 -7.04
C GLY A 114 -10.82 -3.46 -7.35
N ALA A 115 -10.17 -4.34 -6.60
CA ALA A 115 -10.32 -5.80 -6.75
C ALA A 115 -11.76 -6.27 -6.46
N TRP A 116 -12.38 -5.73 -5.41
CA TRP A 116 -13.76 -6.07 -5.04
C TRP A 116 -14.76 -5.63 -6.11
N LEU A 117 -14.59 -4.42 -6.67
CA LEU A 117 -15.43 -3.91 -7.75
C LEU A 117 -15.30 -4.74 -9.03
N VAL A 118 -14.08 -5.15 -9.41
CA VAL A 118 -13.86 -6.02 -10.58
C VAL A 118 -14.56 -7.36 -10.41
N ARG A 119 -14.51 -7.97 -9.21
CA ARG A 119 -15.24 -9.22 -8.92
C ARG A 119 -16.76 -9.07 -9.02
N ARG A 120 -17.30 -7.89 -8.67
CA ARG A 120 -18.76 -7.63 -8.66
C ARG A 120 -19.32 -7.23 -10.02
N HIS A 121 -18.53 -6.57 -10.85
CA HIS A 121 -19.00 -5.96 -12.11
C HIS A 121 -18.35 -6.58 -13.36
N GLY A 122 -17.47 -7.56 -13.20
CA GLY A 122 -16.75 -8.23 -14.28
C GLY A 122 -15.49 -7.47 -14.73
N PRO A 123 -14.59 -8.13 -15.48
CA PRO A 123 -13.36 -7.52 -16.00
C PRO A 123 -13.70 -6.55 -17.14
N GLY A 124 -14.12 -5.34 -16.78
CA GLY A 124 -14.31 -4.24 -17.73
C GLY A 124 -13.01 -3.51 -18.08
N CYS A 125 -11.89 -3.85 -17.46
CA CYS A 125 -10.58 -3.24 -17.73
C CYS A 125 -9.49 -4.32 -17.89
N PRO A 126 -8.53 -4.14 -18.82
CA PRO A 126 -7.37 -5.01 -18.92
C PRO A 126 -6.54 -4.91 -17.64
N VAL A 127 -6.26 -6.06 -17.03
CA VAL A 127 -5.38 -6.19 -15.86
C VAL A 127 -4.10 -6.84 -16.36
N ASP A 128 -3.44 -6.18 -17.32
CA ASP A 128 -2.21 -6.66 -17.94
C ASP A 128 -1.00 -6.38 -17.04
#